data_AF-A0A7Y4ZES5-F1
#
_entry.id   AF-A0A7Y4ZES5-F1
#
_cell.length_a   1.000
_cell.length_b   1.000
_cell.length_c   1.000
_cell.angle_alpha   90.00
_cell.angle_beta   90.00
_cell.angle_gamma   90.00
#
_symmetry.space_group_name_H-M   'P 1'
#
loop_
_entity.id
_entity.type
_entity.pdbx_description
1 polymer ?
#
loop_
_entity_poly.entity_id
_entity_poly.type
_entity_poly.pdbx_seq_one_letter_code
_entity_poly.pdbx_strand_id
1 'polypeptide(L)'
;MRPYVDARSLMPKEDMEALLRSLLQMRQSKVNLMPNNIVSLSENHIAWTVPEKIRPMLFNIIGMPMQKMTVPWPRLLMVANRNGKLAIAAVKGRNRLSAKTRLFHAPLMNVSNNGAVCTGSATVPIECGIEDLKQWESVMFDTAFSHVNNQLTLELGTSRYRMETLKISFPLSVWKSCPLV
;
A
#
# COMPACT_ATOMS: atom_id res chain seq x y z
N MET A 1 -22.01 10.61 32.89
CA MET A 1 -22.56 11.95 32.56
C MET A 1 -22.26 12.19 31.08
N ARG A 2 -23.27 12.45 30.24
CA ARG A 2 -23.04 12.82 28.84
C ARG A 2 -22.80 14.34 28.81
N PRO A 3 -21.68 14.83 28.26
CA PRO A 3 -21.45 16.28 28.18
C PRO A 3 -22.51 16.89 27.26
N TYR A 4 -23.17 17.95 27.74
CA TYR A 4 -24.24 18.66 27.04
C TYR A 4 -23.76 20.08 26.75
N VAL A 5 -23.63 20.42 25.47
CA VAL A 5 -23.17 21.74 25.02
C VAL A 5 -24.39 22.51 24.50
N ASP A 6 -24.83 23.51 25.25
CA ASP A 6 -25.82 24.50 24.81
C ASP A 6 -25.12 25.64 24.06
N ALA A 7 -25.70 26.12 22.95
CA ALA A 7 -25.13 27.14 22.08
C ALA A 7 -25.02 28.55 22.73
N ARG A 8 -25.39 28.70 23.99
CA ARG A 8 -25.39 29.97 24.74
C ARG A 8 -24.55 29.98 26.00
N SER A 9 -23.91 28.87 26.37
CA SER A 9 -23.09 28.81 27.58
C SER A 9 -21.66 28.39 27.28
N LEU A 10 -20.70 29.09 27.91
CA LEU A 10 -19.29 28.71 27.89
C LEU A 10 -19.16 27.30 28.48
N MET A 11 -18.38 26.43 27.84
CA MET A 11 -18.18 25.05 28.29
C MET A 11 -17.69 25.06 29.75
N PRO A 12 -18.41 24.40 30.69
CA PRO A 12 -18.00 24.33 32.08
C PRO A 12 -16.58 23.78 32.20
N LYS A 13 -15.81 24.26 33.18
CA LYS A 13 -14.42 23.84 33.37
C LYS A 13 -14.31 22.32 33.57
N GLU A 14 -15.30 21.73 34.21
CA GLU A 14 -15.42 20.29 34.46
C GLU A 14 -15.57 19.49 33.17
N ASP A 15 -16.37 19.98 32.22
CA ASP A 15 -16.56 19.35 30.91
C ASP A 15 -15.30 19.51 30.04
N MET A 16 -14.62 20.66 30.11
CA MET A 16 -13.30 20.84 29.48
C MET A 16 -12.27 19.87 30.05
N GLU A 17 -12.23 19.71 31.37
CA GLU A 17 -11.33 18.76 32.03
C GLU A 17 -11.66 17.30 31.66
N ALA A 18 -12.95 16.94 31.57
CA ALA A 18 -13.38 15.62 31.15
C ALA A 18 -13.02 15.33 29.68
N LEU A 19 -13.19 16.32 28.79
CA LEU A 19 -12.78 16.23 27.40
C LEU A 19 -11.25 16.09 27.27
N LEU A 20 -10.49 16.91 27.99
CA LEU A 20 -9.03 16.86 28.00
C LEU A 20 -8.51 15.51 28.53
N ARG A 21 -9.10 14.98 29.61
CA ARG A 21 -8.76 13.64 30.13
C ARG A 21 -9.07 12.55 29.11
N SER A 22 -10.20 12.64 28.42
CA SER A 22 -10.57 11.67 27.37
C SER A 22 -9.59 11.72 26.20
N LEU A 23 -9.20 12.92 25.74
CA LEU A 23 -8.19 13.10 24.69
C LEU A 23 -6.81 12.57 25.11
N LEU A 24 -6.39 12.83 26.35
CA LEU A 24 -5.13 12.34 26.90
C LEU A 24 -5.11 10.82 27.03
N GLN A 25 -6.22 10.22 27.42
CA GLN A 25 -6.36 8.77 27.54
C GLN A 25 -6.40 8.07 26.18
N MET A 26 -7.03 8.69 25.17
CA MET A 26 -6.93 8.25 23.77
C MET A 26 -5.50 8.42 23.21
N ARG A 27 -4.75 9.42 23.68
CA ARG A 27 -3.35 9.67 23.30
C ARG A 27 -2.31 8.87 24.08
N GLN A 28 -2.70 8.06 25.07
CA GLN A 28 -1.78 7.08 25.67
C GLN A 28 -1.54 5.91 24.70
N SER A 29 -1.08 6.23 23.49
CA SER A 29 -0.45 5.25 22.63
C SER A 29 0.93 4.94 23.22
N LYS A 30 1.22 3.65 23.43
CA LYS A 30 2.59 3.20 23.63
C LYS A 30 3.45 3.84 22.55
N VAL A 31 4.53 4.53 22.94
CA VAL A 31 5.54 5.02 22.01
C VAL A 31 6.19 3.78 21.38
N ASN A 32 5.66 3.35 20.25
CA ASN A 32 6.20 2.25 19.48
C ASN A 32 7.14 2.83 18.42
N LEU A 33 8.33 2.26 18.30
CA LEU A 33 9.22 2.60 17.21
C LEU A 33 8.57 2.24 15.89
N MET A 34 8.47 3.22 14.98
CA MET A 34 7.90 2.97 13.67
C MET A 34 8.83 2.03 12.89
N PRO A 35 8.32 0.92 12.33
CA PRO A 35 9.15 -0.01 11.58
C PRO A 35 9.87 0.69 10.42
N ASN A 36 11.13 0.32 10.18
CA ASN A 36 11.99 0.97 9.17
C ASN A 36 11.46 0.86 7.73
N ASN A 37 10.59 -0.12 7.46
CA ASN A 37 9.96 -0.32 6.17
C ASN A 37 8.75 0.59 5.94
N ILE A 38 8.23 1.28 6.96
CA ILE A 38 7.17 2.28 6.78
C ILE A 38 7.77 3.55 6.19
N VAL A 39 7.19 3.98 5.08
CA VAL A 39 7.57 5.18 4.34
C VAL A 39 6.66 6.35 4.72
N SER A 40 5.36 6.10 4.85
CA SER A 40 4.37 7.09 5.22
C SER A 40 3.17 6.39 5.86
N LEU A 41 2.60 7.01 6.88
CA LEU A 41 1.38 6.58 7.55
C LEU A 41 0.53 7.83 7.79
N SER A 42 -0.74 7.76 7.41
CA SER A 42 -1.74 8.77 7.72
C SER A 42 -3.03 8.09 8.18
N GLU A 43 -4.05 8.89 8.51
CA GLU A 43 -5.38 8.35 8.79
C GLU A 43 -5.95 7.59 7.59
N ASN A 44 -5.65 7.99 6.35
CA ASN A 44 -6.30 7.47 5.16
C ASN A 44 -5.46 6.50 4.32
N HIS A 45 -4.15 6.41 4.59
CA HIS A 45 -3.25 5.54 3.82
C HIS A 45 -2.07 5.04 4.64
N ILE A 46 -1.47 3.96 4.15
CA ILE A 46 -0.18 3.45 4.60
C ILE A 46 0.70 3.11 3.38
N ALA A 47 1.96 3.50 3.45
CA ALA A 47 2.96 3.20 2.44
C ALA A 47 4.17 2.53 3.07
N TRP A 48 4.59 1.38 2.52
CA TRP A 48 5.69 0.59 3.05
C TRP A 48 6.48 -0.10 1.95
N THR A 49 7.73 -0.43 2.25
CA THR A 49 8.57 -1.21 1.34
C THR A 49 8.57 -2.68 1.68
N VAL A 50 8.47 -3.52 0.66
CA VAL A 50 8.69 -4.97 0.74
C VAL A 50 10.03 -5.29 0.07
N PRO A 51 10.95 -6.00 0.74
CA PRO A 51 12.24 -6.34 0.16
C PRO A 51 12.10 -7.29 -1.03
N GLU A 52 13.09 -7.25 -1.94
CA GLU A 52 13.19 -8.25 -3.00
C GLU A 52 13.21 -9.68 -2.42
N LYS A 53 12.54 -10.61 -3.09
CA LYS A 53 12.50 -12.00 -2.63
C LYS A 53 12.19 -12.93 -3.80
N ILE A 54 12.87 -14.07 -3.85
CA ILE A 54 12.47 -15.17 -4.71
C ILE A 54 11.29 -15.88 -4.04
N ARG A 55 10.11 -15.89 -4.67
CA ARG A 55 8.89 -16.51 -4.12
C ARG A 55 7.98 -17.02 -5.24
N PRO A 56 7.05 -17.94 -4.93
CA PRO A 56 6.10 -18.43 -5.92
C PRO A 56 5.21 -17.33 -6.49
N MET A 57 4.83 -17.49 -7.75
CA MET A 57 3.82 -16.72 -8.47
C MET A 57 2.89 -17.71 -9.18
N LEU A 58 1.59 -17.51 -9.03
CA LEU A 58 0.55 -18.34 -9.63
C LEU A 58 0.08 -17.67 -10.93
N PHE A 59 0.22 -18.35 -12.05
CA PHE A 59 -0.25 -17.92 -13.36
C PHE A 59 -1.50 -18.71 -13.73
N ASN A 60 -2.58 -18.01 -14.04
CA ASN A 60 -3.85 -18.58 -14.47
C ASN A 60 -4.26 -17.98 -15.82
N ILE A 61 -3.49 -18.34 -16.86
CA ILE A 61 -3.67 -17.84 -18.22
C ILE A 61 -4.74 -18.68 -18.91
N ILE A 62 -5.72 -18.02 -19.54
CA ILE A 62 -6.81 -18.68 -20.26
C ILE A 62 -6.23 -19.61 -21.34
N GLY A 63 -6.70 -20.87 -21.37
CA GLY A 63 -6.25 -21.87 -22.33
C GLY A 63 -4.98 -22.62 -21.93
N MET A 64 -4.40 -22.34 -20.76
CA MET A 64 -3.27 -23.07 -20.18
C MET A 64 -3.65 -23.66 -18.82
N PRO A 65 -3.08 -24.81 -18.41
CA PRO A 65 -3.22 -25.26 -17.03
C PRO A 65 -2.61 -24.24 -16.07
N MET A 66 -3.16 -24.12 -14.87
CA MET A 66 -2.60 -23.23 -13.85
C MET A 66 -1.14 -23.60 -13.56
N GLN A 67 -0.25 -22.61 -13.60
CA GLN A 67 1.18 -22.81 -13.38
C GLN A 67 1.63 -22.06 -12.13
N LYS A 68 2.43 -22.73 -11.30
CA LYS A 68 3.11 -22.11 -10.17
C LYS A 68 4.59 -22.07 -10.46
N MET A 69 5.16 -20.87 -10.59
CA MET A 69 6.59 -20.72 -10.84
C MET A 69 7.24 -19.91 -9.73
N THR A 70 8.46 -20.27 -9.37
CA THR A 70 9.28 -19.49 -8.43
C THR A 70 10.05 -18.44 -9.22
N VAL A 71 9.75 -17.15 -8.97
CA VAL A 71 10.33 -16.03 -9.71
C VAL A 71 10.96 -15.01 -8.76
N PRO A 72 11.97 -14.24 -9.21
CA PRO A 72 12.47 -13.11 -8.45
C PRO A 72 11.44 -11.97 -8.44
N TRP A 73 11.07 -11.51 -7.25
CA TRP A 73 10.28 -10.30 -7.09
C TRP A 73 11.19 -9.12 -6.76
N PRO A 74 11.05 -7.97 -7.44
CA PRO A 74 11.83 -6.79 -7.11
C PRO A 74 11.45 -6.26 -5.72
N ARG A 75 12.25 -5.34 -5.20
CA ARG A 75 11.83 -4.54 -4.04
C ARG A 75 10.63 -3.70 -4.46
N LEU A 76 9.57 -3.73 -3.66
CA LEU A 76 8.32 -3.03 -3.94
C LEU A 76 8.10 -1.90 -2.94
N LEU A 77 7.53 -0.81 -3.41
CA LEU A 77 6.79 0.16 -2.61
C LEU A 77 5.32 -0.18 -2.78
N MET A 78 4.62 -0.44 -1.69
CA MET A 78 3.17 -0.67 -1.64
C MET A 78 2.51 0.52 -0.96
N VAL A 79 1.37 0.96 -1.49
CA VAL A 79 0.56 2.06 -0.95
C VAL A 79 -0.88 1.61 -0.93
N ALA A 80 -1.45 1.49 0.28
CA ALA A 80 -2.84 1.14 0.50
C ALA A 80 -3.62 2.32 1.08
N ASN A 81 -4.91 2.41 0.78
CA ASN A 81 -5.79 3.41 1.38
C ASN A 81 -7.11 2.80 1.89
N ARG A 82 -7.81 3.55 2.76
CA ARG A 82 -9.09 3.12 3.38
C ARG A 82 -10.20 2.83 2.37
N ASN A 83 -10.07 3.25 1.11
CA ASN A 83 -11.04 2.96 0.05
C ASN A 83 -10.81 1.58 -0.59
N GLY A 84 -9.99 0.71 0.02
CA GLY A 84 -9.70 -0.61 -0.53
C GLY A 84 -8.81 -0.57 -1.77
N LYS A 85 -8.01 0.49 -1.97
CA LYS A 85 -7.14 0.60 -3.16
C LYS A 85 -5.69 0.33 -2.80
N LEU A 86 -5.04 -0.53 -3.58
CA LEU A 86 -3.61 -0.84 -3.50
C LEU A 86 -2.90 -0.36 -4.76
N ALA A 87 -1.79 0.35 -4.59
CA ALA A 87 -0.88 0.72 -5.65
C ALA A 87 0.54 0.24 -5.35
N ILE A 88 1.28 -0.15 -6.39
CA ILE A 88 2.63 -0.70 -6.28
C ILE A 88 3.57 -0.07 -7.31
N ALA A 89 4.79 0.17 -6.87
CA ALA A 89 5.93 0.46 -7.73
C ALA A 89 7.14 -0.43 -7.38
N ALA A 90 7.99 -0.71 -8.37
CA ALA A 90 9.30 -1.27 -8.13
C ALA A 90 10.29 -0.17 -7.71
N VAL A 91 11.23 -0.53 -6.84
CA VAL A 91 12.27 0.37 -6.33
C VAL A 91 13.64 -0.25 -6.57
N LYS A 92 14.57 0.55 -7.07
CA LYS A 92 15.98 0.15 -7.20
C LYS A 92 16.76 0.40 -5.91
N GLY A 93 17.55 -0.59 -5.50
CA GLY A 93 18.45 -0.50 -4.34
C GLY A 93 17.75 -0.78 -3.02
N ARG A 94 18.53 -0.81 -1.92
CA ARG A 94 18.08 -1.22 -0.58
C ARG A 94 17.99 -0.08 0.45
N ASN A 95 18.38 1.13 0.07
CA ASN A 95 18.36 2.30 0.96
C ASN A 95 16.93 2.71 1.34
N ARG A 96 16.78 3.40 2.47
CA ARG A 96 15.49 3.99 2.86
C ARG A 96 15.00 4.95 1.77
N LEU A 97 13.70 4.92 1.47
CA LEU A 97 13.15 5.82 0.46
C LEU A 97 13.22 7.26 0.95
N SER A 98 13.49 8.16 0.03
CA SER A 98 13.35 9.61 0.20
C SER A 98 12.41 10.13 -0.88
N ALA A 99 11.96 11.38 -0.74
CA ALA A 99 11.16 12.05 -1.77
C ALA A 99 11.83 12.09 -3.16
N LYS A 100 13.16 11.94 -3.24
CA LYS A 100 13.93 11.92 -4.49
C LYS A 100 14.12 10.52 -5.07
N THR A 101 13.69 9.47 -4.35
CA THR A 101 13.86 8.09 -4.81
C THR A 101 13.01 7.84 -6.05
N ARG A 102 13.66 7.41 -7.13
CA ARG A 102 12.97 7.07 -8.38
C ARG A 102 12.16 5.78 -8.20
N LEU A 103 10.93 5.83 -8.69
CA LEU A 103 10.00 4.71 -8.71
C LEU A 103 9.87 4.18 -10.14
N PHE A 104 9.71 2.87 -10.27
CA PHE A 104 9.63 2.16 -11.54
C PHE A 104 8.32 1.39 -11.62
N HIS A 105 7.90 1.07 -12.83
CA HIS A 105 6.79 0.14 -13.03
C HIS A 105 7.14 -1.24 -12.48
N ALA A 106 6.22 -1.82 -11.71
CA ALA A 106 6.37 -3.16 -11.18
C ALA A 106 6.00 -4.15 -12.29
N PRO A 107 6.92 -5.01 -12.76
CA PRO A 107 6.68 -5.92 -13.88
C PRO A 107 5.78 -7.08 -13.43
N LEU A 108 4.51 -6.80 -13.15
CA LEU A 108 3.53 -7.72 -12.58
C LEU A 108 2.24 -7.59 -13.39
N MET A 109 1.67 -8.72 -13.82
CA MET A 109 0.55 -8.72 -14.78
C MET A 109 -0.68 -8.00 -14.20
N ASN A 110 -0.91 -8.14 -12.88
CA ASN A 110 -2.06 -7.56 -12.20
C ASN A 110 -1.89 -6.07 -11.84
N VAL A 111 -0.76 -5.44 -12.21
CA VAL A 111 -0.51 -4.01 -11.97
C VAL A 111 -0.80 -3.24 -13.25
N SER A 112 -1.63 -2.21 -13.18
CA SER A 112 -1.93 -1.35 -14.35
C SER A 112 -0.80 -0.34 -14.64
N ASN A 113 -0.90 0.39 -15.75
CA ASN A 113 0.12 1.38 -16.15
C ASN A 113 0.39 2.47 -15.10
N ASN A 114 -0.59 2.78 -14.24
CA ASN A 114 -0.46 3.79 -13.18
C ASN A 114 -0.02 3.21 -11.82
N GLY A 115 0.31 1.92 -11.77
CA GLY A 115 0.71 1.22 -10.55
C GLY A 115 -0.45 0.67 -9.73
N ALA A 116 -1.71 0.93 -10.07
CA ALA A 116 -2.85 0.37 -9.35
C ALA A 116 -2.95 -1.14 -9.56
N VAL A 117 -3.17 -1.86 -8.47
CA VAL A 117 -3.38 -3.31 -8.45
C VAL A 117 -4.83 -3.61 -8.76
N CYS A 118 -5.06 -4.48 -9.75
CA CYS A 118 -6.35 -5.08 -9.98
C CYS A 118 -6.58 -6.18 -8.95
N THR A 119 -7.44 -5.92 -7.97
CA THR A 119 -7.74 -6.84 -6.86
C THR A 119 -8.71 -7.96 -7.28
N GLY A 120 -9.46 -7.79 -8.37
CA GLY A 120 -10.42 -8.80 -8.84
C GLY A 120 -11.41 -9.18 -7.74
N SER A 121 -11.46 -10.46 -7.39
CA SER A 121 -12.29 -11.01 -6.30
C SER A 121 -11.54 -11.16 -4.97
N ALA A 122 -10.32 -10.63 -4.84
CA ALA A 122 -9.56 -10.72 -3.60
C ALA A 122 -10.26 -9.94 -2.48
N THR A 123 -10.29 -10.52 -1.28
CA THR A 123 -10.75 -9.82 -0.08
C THR A 123 -9.75 -8.74 0.28
N VAL A 124 -10.16 -7.47 0.15
CA VAL A 124 -9.30 -6.32 0.45
C VAL A 124 -9.51 -5.89 1.91
N PRO A 125 -8.44 -5.61 2.66
CA PRO A 125 -8.57 -5.07 4.01
C PRO A 125 -9.27 -3.70 4.01
N ILE A 126 -10.00 -3.43 5.09
CA ILE A 126 -10.65 -2.13 5.32
C ILE A 126 -9.69 -1.16 6.00
N GLU A 127 -8.88 -1.67 6.93
CA GLU A 127 -7.96 -0.89 7.72
C GLU A 127 -6.59 -0.72 7.03
N CYS A 128 -5.93 0.38 7.38
CA CYS A 128 -4.62 0.78 6.85
C CYS A 128 -3.61 0.97 7.99
N GLY A 129 -3.62 0.05 8.95
CA GLY A 129 -2.67 0.01 10.06
C GLY A 129 -1.38 -0.74 9.73
N ILE A 130 -0.41 -0.65 10.65
CA ILE A 130 0.87 -1.39 10.55
C ILE A 130 0.62 -2.89 10.75
N GLU A 131 -0.40 -3.24 11.51
CA GLU A 131 -0.93 -4.59 11.73
C GLU A 131 -1.52 -5.22 10.46
N ASP A 132 -2.01 -4.40 9.52
CA ASP A 132 -2.70 -4.88 8.31
C ASP A 132 -1.77 -5.14 7.13
N LEU A 133 -0.48 -4.78 7.24
CA LEU A 133 0.49 -4.89 6.15
C LEU A 133 0.51 -6.28 5.51
N LYS A 134 0.41 -7.33 6.34
CA LYS A 134 0.43 -8.71 5.85
C LYS A 134 -0.82 -9.08 5.06
N GLN A 135 -1.97 -8.56 5.44
CA GLN A 135 -3.22 -8.75 4.71
C GLN A 135 -3.20 -7.97 3.39
N TRP A 136 -2.61 -6.78 3.36
CA TRP A 136 -2.40 -6.06 2.10
C TRP A 136 -1.37 -6.72 1.18
N GLU A 137 -0.31 -7.31 1.75
CA GLU A 137 0.67 -8.08 0.99
C GLU A 137 0.04 -9.32 0.33
N SER A 138 -0.86 -10.03 1.00
CA SER A 138 -1.52 -11.23 0.43
C SER A 138 -2.40 -10.90 -0.77
N VAL A 139 -3.04 -9.72 -0.82
CA VAL A 139 -3.79 -9.23 -2.00
C VAL A 139 -2.95 -9.28 -3.28
N MET A 140 -1.63 -9.13 -3.16
CA MET A 140 -0.72 -9.21 -4.31
C MET A 140 0.06 -10.51 -4.44
N PHE A 141 0.50 -11.11 -3.34
CA PHE A 141 1.34 -12.30 -3.42
C PHE A 141 0.56 -13.60 -3.57
N ASP A 142 -0.69 -13.64 -3.12
CA ASP A 142 -1.51 -14.86 -3.12
C ASP A 142 -2.56 -14.86 -4.26
N THR A 143 -2.62 -13.79 -5.05
CA THR A 143 -3.52 -13.70 -6.22
C THR A 143 -2.96 -14.44 -7.42
N ALA A 144 -3.85 -15.12 -8.16
CA ALA A 144 -3.52 -15.71 -9.45
C ALA A 144 -3.45 -14.64 -10.55
N PHE A 145 -2.29 -14.52 -11.19
CA PHE A 145 -2.04 -13.60 -12.31
C PHE A 145 -2.69 -14.17 -13.57
N SER A 146 -3.83 -13.60 -13.95
CA SER A 146 -4.67 -14.12 -15.05
C SER A 146 -4.69 -13.25 -16.29
N HIS A 147 -4.52 -11.94 -16.12
CA HIS A 147 -4.59 -10.97 -17.19
C HIS A 147 -3.41 -10.02 -17.14
N VAL A 148 -2.91 -9.65 -18.33
CA VAL A 148 -1.86 -8.65 -18.49
C VAL A 148 -2.52 -7.27 -18.54
N ASN A 149 -2.33 -6.47 -17.49
CA ASN A 149 -2.89 -5.12 -17.42
C ASN A 149 -1.95 -4.03 -17.98
N ASN A 150 -0.75 -4.41 -18.42
CA ASN A 150 0.25 -3.50 -18.99
C ASN A 150 1.22 -4.26 -19.93
N GLN A 151 1.82 -3.55 -20.89
CA GLN A 151 2.74 -4.13 -21.87
C GLN A 151 4.17 -4.37 -21.35
N LEU A 152 4.44 -4.10 -20.07
CA LEU A 152 5.77 -4.08 -19.44
C LEU A 152 5.87 -5.11 -18.30
N THR A 153 5.12 -6.19 -18.45
CA THR A 153 5.05 -7.28 -17.48
C THR A 153 6.11 -8.35 -17.78
N LEU A 154 6.25 -9.33 -16.89
CA LEU A 154 7.07 -10.51 -17.12
C LEU A 154 6.65 -11.25 -18.40
N GLU A 155 7.59 -11.43 -19.32
CA GLU A 155 7.44 -12.29 -20.50
C GLU A 155 7.91 -13.71 -20.18
N LEU A 156 7.05 -14.71 -20.44
CA LEU A 156 7.37 -16.13 -20.31
C LEU A 156 8.08 -16.61 -21.59
N GLY A 157 9.25 -16.04 -21.90
CA GLY A 157 9.98 -16.38 -23.13
C GLY A 157 11.30 -15.62 -23.24
N THR A 158 12.41 -16.35 -23.13
CA THR A 158 13.80 -15.87 -23.10
C THR A 158 14.19 -15.06 -21.85
N SER A 159 15.18 -15.59 -21.15
CA SER A 159 15.75 -15.09 -19.90
C SER A 159 16.53 -13.77 -20.10
N ARG A 160 15.83 -12.64 -20.28
CA ARG A 160 16.42 -11.30 -20.13
C ARG A 160 15.44 -10.33 -19.48
N TYR A 161 15.58 -10.13 -18.18
CA TYR A 161 14.93 -9.03 -17.45
C TYR A 161 15.49 -7.68 -17.94
N ARG A 162 14.75 -6.97 -18.79
CA ARG A 162 15.07 -5.57 -19.12
C ARG A 162 14.28 -4.65 -18.19
N MET A 163 14.91 -4.22 -17.09
CA MET A 163 14.41 -3.11 -16.28
C MET A 163 14.63 -1.79 -17.04
N GLU A 164 13.95 -1.61 -18.18
CA GLU A 164 14.00 -0.33 -18.88
C GLU A 164 13.27 0.72 -18.05
N THR A 165 13.91 1.88 -17.97
CA THR A 165 13.67 2.93 -16.99
C THR A 165 12.40 3.70 -17.35
N LEU A 166 11.23 3.14 -17.06
CA LEU A 166 9.98 3.88 -17.16
C LEU A 166 9.73 4.62 -15.85
N LYS A 167 9.96 5.92 -15.90
CA LYS A 167 9.47 6.86 -14.88
C LYS A 167 7.96 6.77 -14.88
N ILE A 168 7.38 6.16 -13.85
CA ILE A 168 5.96 6.37 -13.57
C ILE A 168 5.82 7.72 -12.88
N SER A 169 5.05 8.61 -13.48
CA SER A 169 4.35 9.65 -12.74
C SER A 169 3.00 9.08 -12.32
N PHE A 170 2.80 8.88 -11.02
CA PHE A 170 1.47 8.55 -10.50
C PHE A 170 0.52 9.70 -10.86
N PRO A 171 -0.64 9.44 -11.48
CA PRO A 171 -1.63 10.49 -11.64
C PRO A 171 -2.03 10.98 -10.25
N LEU A 172 -2.06 12.31 -10.07
CA LEU A 172 -2.47 12.96 -8.83
C LEU A 172 -3.80 12.42 -8.28
N SER A 173 -4.68 11.84 -9.11
CA SER A 173 -5.92 11.20 -8.68
C SER A 173 -5.75 10.02 -7.72
N VAL A 174 -4.62 9.32 -7.74
CA VAL A 174 -4.26 8.30 -6.73
C VAL A 174 -3.89 8.97 -5.39
N TRP A 175 -3.37 10.20 -5.44
CA TRP A 175 -3.01 11.05 -4.30
C TRP A 175 -4.14 12.00 -3.86
N LYS A 176 -5.21 12.19 -4.64
CA LYS A 176 -6.24 13.23 -4.39
C LYS A 176 -7.11 12.97 -3.14
N SER A 177 -6.96 11.84 -2.46
CA SER A 177 -7.54 11.63 -1.12
C SER A 177 -6.51 11.71 0.01
N CYS A 178 -5.24 11.98 -0.29
CA CYS A 178 -4.25 12.31 0.72
C CYS A 178 -3.45 13.54 0.27
N PRO A 179 -3.88 14.76 0.65
CA PRO A 179 -3.12 15.96 0.35
C PRO A 179 -1.77 15.84 1.06
N LEU A 180 -0.72 15.64 0.28
CA LEU A 180 0.62 15.99 0.69
C LEU A 180 0.69 17.50 0.61
N VAL A 181 0.80 18.14 1.77
CA VAL A 181 1.19 19.54 1.93
C VAL A 181 2.54 19.78 1.25
#